data_AF-A0A9C9Y5P5-F1
#
_entry.id   AF-A0A9C9Y5P5-F1
#
_cell.length_a   1.000
_cell.length_b   1.000
_cell.length_c   1.000
_cell.angle_alpha   90.00
_cell.angle_beta   90.00
_cell.angle_gamma   90.00
#
_symmetry.space_group_name_H-M   'P 1'
#
loop_
_entity.id
_entity.type
_entity.pdbx_description
1 polymer ?
#
loop_
_entity_poly.entity_id
_entity_poly.type
_entity_poly.pdbx_seq_one_letter_code
_entity_poly.pdbx_strand_id
1 'polypeptide(L)' 'MFSANFKNEIIKIHSEKVRLGEEKLIKIPIDRLPTGTLIEIPVYVFNSTKLGPTILLQGGLHGDEVNSVELI' A
#
# COMPACT_ATOMS: atom_id res chain seq x y z
N MET A 1 -24.62 8.55 4.90
CA MET A 1 -23.64 8.86 3.84
C MET A 1 -22.47 9.55 4.52
N PHE A 2 -21.23 9.08 4.32
CA PHE A 2 -20.04 9.35 5.17
C PHE A 2 -19.93 10.78 5.74
N SER A 3 -20.50 11.03 6.92
CA SER A 3 -20.32 12.27 7.70
C SER A 3 -19.15 12.10 8.67
N ALA A 4 -17.96 11.84 8.14
CA ALA A 4 -16.74 11.77 8.91
C ALA A 4 -15.85 12.98 8.60
N ASN A 5 -15.25 13.58 9.64
CA ASN A 5 -14.21 14.59 9.46
C ASN A 5 -12.96 13.90 8.91
N PHE A 6 -12.69 14.10 7.63
CA PHE A 6 -11.49 13.56 6.99
C PHE A 6 -10.25 14.35 7.39
N LYS A 7 -9.17 13.64 7.65
CA LYS A 7 -7.86 14.20 7.93
C LYS A 7 -6.83 13.40 7.14
N ASN A 8 -5.95 14.11 6.45
CA ASN A 8 -4.81 13.49 5.81
C ASN A 8 -3.57 13.76 6.67
N GLU A 9 -2.77 12.73 6.89
CA GLU A 9 -1.53 12.80 7.67
C GLU A 9 -0.38 12.20 6.86
N ILE A 10 0.85 12.30 7.37
CA ILE A 10 1.97 11.57 6.78
C ILE A 10 1.72 10.07 6.99
N ILE A 11 1.59 9.33 5.89
CA ILE A 11 1.42 7.89 5.92
C ILE A 11 2.78 7.25 6.19
N LYS A 12 2.84 6.30 7.12
CA LYS A 12 4.06 5.56 7.45
C LYS A 12 3.85 4.08 7.16
N ILE A 13 4.65 3.52 6.25
CA ILE A 13 4.63 2.11 5.90
C ILE A 13 6.07 1.61 5.98
N HIS A 14 6.33 0.57 6.77
CA HIS A 14 7.68 0.11 7.09
C HIS A 14 8.56 1.27 7.63
N SER A 15 9.75 1.49 7.06
CA SER A 15 10.64 2.62 7.37
C SER A 15 10.32 3.89 6.57
N GLU A 16 9.37 3.81 5.63
CA GLU A 16 9.10 4.86 4.67
C GLU A 16 7.99 5.80 5.15
N LYS A 17 8.13 7.09 4.83
CA LYS A 17 7.15 8.14 5.08
C LYS A 17 6.67 8.69 3.74
N VAL A 18 5.36 8.78 3.56
CA VAL A 18 4.71 9.34 2.37
C VAL A 18 3.96 10.60 2.78
N ARG A 19 4.48 11.75 2.36
CA ARG A 19 3.94 13.07 2.71
C ARG A 19 2.66 13.37 1.93
N LEU A 20 1.96 14.42 2.36
CA LEU A 20 0.83 14.96 1.61
C LEU A 20 1.29 15.43 0.23
N GLY A 21 0.54 15.08 -0.80
CA GLY A 21 0.86 15.32 -2.21
C GLY A 21 1.85 14.30 -2.83
N GLU A 22 2.30 13.30 -2.07
CA GLU A 22 3.28 12.31 -2.54
C GLU A 22 2.60 11.01 -2.97
N GLU A 23 3.13 10.41 -4.03
CA GLU A 23 2.87 9.03 -4.41
C GLU A 23 4.17 8.21 -4.31
N LYS A 24 4.05 6.97 -3.81
CA LYS A 24 5.22 6.13 -3.57
C LYS A 24 4.91 4.65 -3.75
N LEU A 25 5.78 3.94 -4.47
CA LEU A 25 5.87 2.49 -4.42
C LEU A 25 6.87 2.08 -3.34
N ILE A 26 6.40 1.35 -2.34
CA ILE A 26 7.20 0.81 -1.25
C ILE A 26 7.26 -0.71 -1.43
N LYS A 27 8.47 -1.27 -1.49
CA LYS A 27 8.69 -2.72 -1.53
C LYS A 27 9.06 -3.18 -0.12
N ILE A 28 8.17 -3.90 0.53
CA ILE A 28 8.38 -4.38 1.89
C ILE A 28 9.08 -5.75 1.81
N PRO A 29 10.33 -5.88 2.29
CA PRO A 29 11.00 -7.17 2.34
C PRO A 29 10.34 -8.04 3.42
N ILE A 30 9.92 -9.25 3.04
CA ILE A 30 9.29 -10.21 3.95
C ILE A 30 10.30 -11.25 4.38
N ASP A 31 10.88 -11.97 3.42
CA ASP A 31 11.85 -13.04 3.70
C ASP A 31 12.63 -13.42 2.42
N ARG A 32 13.35 -14.53 2.46
CA ARG A 32 14.06 -15.13 1.33
C ARG A 32 13.63 -16.57 1.11
N LEU A 33 13.52 -16.96 -0.15
CA LEU A 33 13.37 -18.36 -0.54
C LEU A 33 14.67 -19.15 -0.25
N PRO A 34 14.64 -20.50 -0.20
CA PRO A 34 15.83 -21.32 -0.05
C PRO A 34 16.91 -21.08 -1.13
N THR A 35 16.51 -20.55 -2.29
CA THR A 35 17.41 -20.13 -3.38
C THR A 35 18.14 -18.81 -3.10
N GLY A 36 17.81 -18.11 -2.01
CA GLY A 36 18.30 -16.78 -1.67
C GLY A 36 17.50 -15.63 -2.29
N THR A 37 16.52 -15.93 -3.16
CA THR A 37 15.64 -14.93 -3.79
C THR A 37 14.84 -14.19 -2.73
N LEU A 38 14.90 -12.86 -2.75
CA LEU A 38 14.14 -12.00 -1.83
C LEU A 38 12.65 -12.01 -2.20
N ILE A 39 11.80 -12.14 -1.19
CA ILE A 39 10.34 -12.01 -1.28
C ILE A 39 9.99 -10.61 -0.79
N GLU A 40 9.32 -9.84 -1.64
CA GLU A 40 8.87 -8.48 -1.33
C GLU A 40 7.38 -8.33 -1.64
N ILE A 41 6.67 -7.56 -0.81
CA ILE A 41 5.28 -7.14 -1.08
C ILE A 41 5.29 -5.69 -1.58
N PRO A 42 4.78 -5.41 -2.80
CA PRO A 42 4.63 -4.05 -3.28
C PRO A 42 3.43 -3.37 -2.60
N VAL A 43 3.62 -2.14 -2.15
CA VAL A 43 2.56 -1.28 -1.61
C VAL A 43 2.63 0.07 -2.33
N TYR A 44 1.59 0.37 -3.11
CA TYR A 44 1.40 1.67 -3.72
C TYR A 44 0.62 2.58 -2.77
N VAL A 45 1.19 3.74 -2.46
CA VAL A 45 0.58 4.73 -1.57
C VAL A 45 0.39 6.02 -2.34
N PHE A 46 -0.83 6.53 -2.35
CA PHE A 46 -1.19 7.84 -2.88
C PHE A 46 -1.72 8.70 -1.74
N ASN A 47 -1.04 9.78 -1.40
CA ASN A 47 -1.43 10.66 -0.30
C ASN A 47 -1.76 12.05 -0.84
N SER A 48 -3.04 12.38 -1.02
CA SER A 48 -3.45 13.68 -1.55
C SER A 48 -3.32 14.81 -0.52
N THR A 49 -3.18 16.05 -0.97
CA THR A 49 -3.38 17.24 -0.12
C THR A 49 -4.85 17.54 0.13
N LYS A 50 -5.76 17.04 -0.71
CA LYS A 50 -7.21 17.22 -0.56
C LYS A 50 -7.75 16.23 0.47
N LEU A 51 -8.47 16.74 1.47
CA LEU A 51 -9.10 15.93 2.51
C LEU A 51 -10.10 14.93 1.90
N GLY A 52 -10.01 13.68 2.33
CA GLY A 52 -10.89 12.61 1.87
C GLY A 52 -10.76 11.34 2.70
N PRO A 53 -11.61 10.34 2.45
CA PRO A 53 -11.49 9.05 3.12
C PRO A 53 -10.17 8.37 2.76
N THR A 54 -9.62 7.61 3.70
CA THR A 54 -8.51 6.69 3.45
C THR A 54 -9.07 5.33 3.10
N ILE A 55 -8.61 4.74 2.00
CA ILE A 55 -9.03 3.41 1.53
C ILE A 55 -7.79 2.52 1.44
N LEU A 56 -7.92 1.28 1.90
CA LEU A 56 -6.96 0.22 1.69
C LEU A 56 -7.56 -0.79 0.71
N LEU A 57 -6.83 -1.09 -0.36
CA LEU A 57 -7.14 -2.15 -1.30
C LEU A 57 -6.05 -3.22 -1.19
N GLN A 58 -6.44 -4.49 -1.17
CA GLN A 58 -5.53 -5.63 -1.05
C GLN A 58 -5.96 -6.74 -2.01
N GLY A 59 -4.98 -7.48 -2.53
CA GLY A 59 -5.16 -8.59 -3.46
C GLY A 59 -4.05 -9.61 -3.29
N GLY A 60 -4.26 -10.80 -3.85
CA GLY A 60 -3.32 -11.91 -3.75
C GLY A 60 -3.15 -12.43 -2.32
N LEU A 61 -4.25 -12.49 -1.55
CA LEU A 61 -4.21 -13.06 -0.19
C LEU A 61 -3.96 -14.57 -0.27
N HIS A 62 -4.60 -15.23 -1.23
CA HIS A 62 -4.23 -16.57 -1.66
C HIS A 62 -3.33 -16.51 -2.90
N GLY A 63 -2.44 -17.49 -3.03
CA GLY A 63 -1.42 -17.52 -4.10
C GLY A 63 -1.96 -17.78 -5.51
N ASP A 64 -3.24 -18.12 -5.64
CA ASP A 64 -3.93 -18.41 -6.90
C ASP A 64 -4.96 -17.32 -7.30
N GLU A 65 -5.07 -16.22 -6.54
CA GLU A 65 -6.01 -15.10 -6.78
C GLU A 65 -5.50 -14.07 -7.81
N VAL A 66 -5.16 -14.53 -9.01
CA VAL A 66 -4.52 -13.69 -10.06
C VAL A 66 -5.36 -12.48 -10.50
N ASN A 67 -6.68 -12.61 -10.58
CA ASN A 67 -7.56 -11.53 -11.01
C ASN A 67 -7.52 -10.33 -10.08
N SER A 68 -7.39 -10.57 -8.77
CA SER A 68 -7.26 -9.49 -7.79
C SER A 68 -5.94 -8.77 -7.98
N VAL A 69 -4.83 -9.51 -8.11
CA VAL A 69 -3.48 -8.95 -8.29
C VAL A 69 -3.35 -8.12 -9.56
N GLU A 70 -4.05 -8.48 -10.64
CA GLU A 70 -4.05 -7.70 -11.89
C GLU A 70 -4.90 -6.43 -11.82
N LEU A 71 -5.96 -6.42 -11.00
CA LEU A 71 -6.90 -5.32 -10.92
C LEU A 71 -6.38 -4.12 -10.11
N ILE A 72 -5.55 -4.36 -9.09
CA ILE A 72 -5.08 -3.35 -8.12
C ILE A 72 -3.68 -2.86 -8.47
#